data_AF-A0A2U2Z843-F1
#
_entry.id   AF-A0A2U2Z843-F1
#
_cell.length_a   1.000
_cell.length_b   1.000
_cell.length_c   1.000
_cell.angle_alpha   90.00
_cell.angle_beta   90.00
_cell.angle_gamma   90.00
#
_symmetry.space_group_name_H-M   'P 1'
#
loop_
_entity.id
_entity.type
_entity.pdbx_description
1 polymer ?
#
loop_
_entity_poly.entity_id
_entity_poly.type
_entity_poly.pdbx_seq_one_letter_code
_entity_poly.pdbx_strand_id
1 'polypeptide(L)'
;MGLHFHRHPDGTTTGRNDASGFTVTHADEEEVKRLLYEDAGWQYTPPPPPVPAGFHRFSLVHEEFGVAGFGDERYARLRERPPDGCVPVDWGCFALECERPGKTLLDAVAGTVAQVRREHGLVLNSLGVEKPQEWLGDDRDGCAAVIAAHLLLMGTHRARLLGYGRKDLVRLLDSTGIE
;
A
#
# COMPACT_ATOMS: atom_id res chain seq x y z
N MET A 1 21.04 -6.76 14.45
CA MET A 1 21.25 -7.89 13.51
C MET A 1 20.25 -7.73 12.39
N GLY A 2 20.72 -7.61 11.15
CA GLY A 2 19.87 -7.34 9.99
C GLY A 2 20.48 -7.90 8.71
N LEU A 3 19.64 -7.97 7.68
CA LEU A 3 20.03 -8.31 6.32
C LEU A 3 20.32 -7.02 5.56
N HIS A 4 21.48 -6.92 4.92
CA HIS A 4 21.90 -5.76 4.14
C HIS A 4 21.96 -6.09 2.67
N PHE A 5 21.49 -5.17 1.84
CA PHE A 5 21.51 -5.30 0.39
C PHE A 5 22.24 -4.11 -0.23
N HIS A 6 23.14 -4.39 -1.16
CA HIS A 6 23.85 -3.38 -1.93
C HIS A 6 23.72 -3.70 -3.42
N ARG A 7 23.17 -2.76 -4.18
CA ARG A 7 23.02 -2.88 -5.63
C ARG A 7 24.19 -2.21 -6.33
N HIS A 8 24.89 -2.97 -7.15
CA HIS A 8 26.09 -2.53 -7.85
C HIS A 8 25.75 -1.86 -9.20
N PRO A 9 26.64 -1.00 -9.72
CA PRO A 9 26.48 -0.41 -11.05
C PRO A 9 26.50 -1.44 -12.19
N ASP A 10 27.08 -2.62 -11.98
CA ASP A 10 27.15 -3.70 -12.96
C ASP A 10 25.85 -4.53 -13.06
N GLY A 11 24.83 -4.16 -12.27
CA GLY A 11 23.52 -4.81 -12.24
C GLY A 11 23.41 -5.96 -11.25
N THR A 12 24.48 -6.35 -10.57
CA THR A 12 24.43 -7.37 -9.50
C THR A 12 23.98 -6.80 -8.16
N THR A 13 23.48 -7.66 -7.29
CA THR A 13 23.16 -7.32 -5.90
C THR A 13 24.01 -8.18 -4.97
N THR A 14 24.61 -7.56 -3.95
CA THR A 14 25.24 -8.26 -2.82
C THR A 14 24.36 -8.17 -1.60
N GLY A 15 24.08 -9.33 -1.01
CA GLY A 15 23.40 -9.49 0.26
C GLY A 15 24.38 -9.91 1.36
N ARG A 16 24.22 -9.37 2.58
CA ARG A 16 24.97 -9.76 3.77
C ARG A 16 24.06 -9.98 4.97
N ASN A 17 24.27 -11.07 5.69
CA ASN A 17 23.70 -11.32 7.01
C ASN A 17 24.74 -10.99 8.08
N ASP A 18 24.47 -9.97 8.91
CA ASP A 18 25.39 -9.57 9.98
C ASP A 18 25.50 -10.59 11.11
N ALA A 19 24.49 -11.44 11.29
CA ALA A 19 24.44 -12.43 12.37
C ALA A 19 25.41 -13.58 12.13
N SER A 20 25.43 -14.11 10.91
CA SER A 20 26.22 -15.27 10.49
C SER A 20 27.51 -14.88 9.78
N GLY A 21 27.61 -13.64 9.29
CA GLY A 21 28.67 -13.21 8.38
C GLY A 21 28.48 -13.71 6.94
N PHE A 22 27.39 -14.41 6.65
CA PHE A 22 27.08 -14.92 5.31
C PHE A 22 26.93 -13.77 4.32
N THR A 23 27.52 -13.94 3.13
CA THR A 23 27.52 -12.95 2.05
C THR A 23 27.31 -13.66 0.73
N VAL A 24 26.41 -13.14 -0.10
CA VAL A 24 26.10 -13.68 -1.42
C VAL A 24 25.98 -12.55 -2.43
N THR A 25 26.50 -12.75 -3.64
CA THR A 25 26.36 -11.81 -4.76
C THR A 25 25.74 -12.54 -5.93
N HIS A 26 24.66 -11.98 -6.49
CA HIS A 26 23.96 -12.58 -7.61
C HIS A 26 23.35 -11.51 -8.53
N ALA A 27 23.14 -11.84 -9.81
CA ALA A 27 22.53 -10.94 -10.79
C ALA A 27 21.01 -10.78 -10.59
N ASP A 28 20.36 -11.82 -10.07
CA ASP A 28 18.97 -11.79 -9.60
C ASP A 28 18.92 -11.38 -8.13
N GLU A 29 18.30 -10.23 -7.85
CA GLU A 29 18.08 -9.69 -6.50
C GLU A 29 17.22 -10.61 -5.64
N GLU A 30 16.25 -11.33 -6.22
CA GLU A 30 15.38 -12.23 -5.45
C GLU A 30 16.12 -13.47 -4.98
N GLU A 31 17.08 -13.96 -5.76
CA GLU A 31 17.94 -15.07 -5.34
C GLU A 31 18.84 -14.67 -4.15
N VAL A 32 19.35 -13.43 -4.14
CA VAL A 32 20.08 -12.86 -2.99
C VAL A 32 19.19 -12.84 -1.75
N LYS A 33 17.95 -12.37 -1.88
CA LYS A 33 16.99 -12.32 -0.76
C LYS A 33 16.66 -13.71 -0.24
N ARG A 34 16.33 -14.65 -1.13
CA ARG A 34 16.02 -16.04 -0.78
C ARG A 34 17.15 -16.68 0.04
N LEU A 35 18.39 -16.59 -0.46
CA LEU A 35 19.55 -17.18 0.20
C LEU A 35 19.88 -16.54 1.55
N LEU A 36 19.70 -15.22 1.68
CA LEU A 36 19.87 -14.53 2.97
C LEU A 36 18.80 -14.92 4.00
N TYR A 37 17.54 -15.07 3.57
CA TYR A 37 16.46 -15.50 4.45
C TYR A 37 16.66 -16.95 4.91
N GLU A 38 17.06 -17.84 3.99
CA GLU A 38 17.41 -19.22 4.30
C GLU A 38 18.56 -19.30 5.33
N ASP A 39 19.62 -18.52 5.14
CA ASP A 39 20.73 -18.44 6.10
C ASP A 39 20.31 -17.88 7.47
N ALA A 40 19.40 -16.91 7.49
CA ALA A 40 18.84 -16.38 8.74
C ALA A 40 17.85 -17.34 9.43
N GLY A 41 17.52 -18.48 8.81
CA GLY A 41 16.47 -19.39 9.28
C GLY A 41 15.07 -18.76 9.20
N TRP A 42 14.87 -17.74 8.37
CA TRP A 42 13.61 -17.05 8.18
C TRP A 42 12.85 -17.65 7.00
N GLN A 43 11.53 -17.72 7.13
CA GLN A 43 10.69 -18.12 6.00
C GLN A 43 10.76 -17.04 4.91
N TYR A 44 11.30 -17.40 3.75
CA TYR A 44 11.25 -16.55 2.56
C TYR A 44 9.89 -16.72 1.88
N THR A 45 9.18 -15.60 1.73
CA THR A 45 7.97 -15.54 0.90
C THR A 45 8.35 -14.83 -0.40
N PRO A 46 8.34 -15.51 -1.55
CA PRO A 46 8.67 -14.88 -2.82
C PRO A 46 7.69 -13.74 -3.13
N PRO A 47 8.15 -12.70 -3.86
CA PRO A 47 7.26 -11.64 -4.28
C PRO A 47 6.12 -12.22 -5.13
N PRO A 48 4.90 -11.68 -4.99
CA PRO A 48 3.77 -12.16 -5.77
C PRO A 48 4.04 -11.95 -7.28
N PRO A 49 3.51 -12.83 -8.15
CA PRO A 49 3.79 -12.79 -9.58
C PRO A 49 3.40 -11.43 -10.19
N PRO A 50 4.04 -11.01 -11.29
CA PRO A 50 3.68 -9.74 -11.95
C PRO A 50 2.22 -9.78 -12.40
N VAL A 51 1.52 -8.66 -12.21
CA VAL A 51 0.14 -8.52 -12.69
C VAL A 51 0.11 -8.38 -14.22
N PRO A 52 -0.97 -8.80 -14.89
CA PRO A 52 -1.15 -8.60 -16.33
C PRO A 52 -1.02 -7.13 -16.74
N ALA A 53 -0.64 -6.87 -17.98
CA ALA A 53 -0.57 -5.50 -18.50
C ALA A 53 -1.93 -4.79 -18.35
N GLY A 54 -1.92 -3.59 -17.78
CA GLY A 54 -3.12 -2.80 -17.50
C GLY A 54 -3.83 -3.16 -16.18
N PHE A 55 -3.33 -4.14 -15.43
CA PHE A 55 -3.73 -4.40 -14.05
C PHE A 55 -2.73 -3.79 -13.06
N HIS A 56 -3.23 -3.44 -11.88
CA HIS A 56 -2.45 -2.86 -10.80
C HIS A 56 -2.76 -3.59 -9.50
N ARG A 57 -1.71 -3.94 -8.75
CA ARG A 57 -1.82 -4.52 -7.41
C ARG A 57 -1.70 -3.42 -6.37
N PHE A 58 -2.62 -3.36 -5.42
CA PHE A 58 -2.60 -2.42 -4.30
C PHE A 58 -3.47 -2.90 -3.14
N SER A 59 -3.28 -2.31 -1.97
CA SER A 59 -4.13 -2.54 -0.82
C SER A 59 -4.97 -1.32 -0.52
N LEU A 60 -6.15 -1.51 0.05
CA LEU A 60 -7.00 -0.44 0.58
C LEU A 60 -7.38 -0.77 2.01
N VAL A 61 -7.19 0.18 2.92
CA VAL A 61 -7.40 -0.02 4.36
C VAL A 61 -8.48 0.96 4.83
N HIS A 62 -9.38 0.48 5.70
CA HIS A 62 -10.25 1.37 6.46
C HIS A 62 -9.59 1.67 7.80
N GLU A 63 -8.83 2.76 7.84
CA GLU A 63 -8.20 3.24 9.07
C GLU A 63 -9.21 3.99 9.90
N GLU A 64 -9.86 3.25 10.80
CA GLU A 64 -10.74 3.79 11.83
C GLU A 64 -10.21 3.31 13.19
N PHE A 65 -9.25 4.06 13.71
CA PHE A 65 -8.44 3.66 14.87
C PHE A 65 -9.32 3.45 16.12
N GLY A 66 -9.27 2.24 16.67
CA GLY A 66 -9.82 1.91 17.99
C GLY A 66 -11.31 1.61 18.07
N VAL A 67 -12.04 1.59 16.94
CA VAL A 67 -13.51 1.43 16.95
C VAL A 67 -13.99 0.15 16.27
N ALA A 68 -13.30 -0.30 15.21
CA ALA A 68 -13.80 -1.40 14.37
C ALA A 68 -12.69 -2.35 13.93
N GLY A 69 -12.71 -3.59 14.44
CA GLY A 69 -11.84 -4.67 13.96
C GLY A 69 -12.35 -5.29 12.66
N PHE A 70 -11.56 -6.19 12.05
CA PHE A 70 -11.90 -6.86 10.79
C PHE A 70 -13.30 -7.48 10.77
N GLY A 71 -13.78 -7.99 11.90
CA GLY A 71 -15.08 -8.65 12.08
C GLY A 71 -16.30 -7.74 12.24
N ASP A 72 -16.13 -6.42 12.34
CA ASP A 72 -17.22 -5.46 12.56
C ASP A 72 -18.34 -5.61 11.51
N GLU A 73 -19.60 -5.49 11.94
CA GLU A 73 -20.79 -5.66 11.10
C GLU A 73 -20.82 -4.69 9.91
N ARG A 74 -20.21 -3.51 10.05
CA ARG A 74 -20.11 -2.52 8.96
C ARG A 74 -19.42 -3.09 7.72
N TYR A 75 -18.49 -4.04 7.90
CA TYR A 75 -17.76 -4.66 6.80
C TYR A 75 -18.45 -5.94 6.28
N ALA A 76 -19.53 -6.42 6.90
CA ALA A 76 -20.14 -7.71 6.56
C ALA A 76 -20.49 -7.81 5.07
N ARG A 77 -21.15 -6.80 4.51
CA ARG A 77 -21.50 -6.78 3.07
C ARG A 77 -20.28 -6.76 2.16
N LEU A 78 -19.22 -6.05 2.54
CA LEU A 78 -18.00 -5.94 1.77
C LEU A 78 -17.15 -7.23 1.87
N ARG A 79 -17.22 -7.95 3.00
CA ARG A 79 -16.64 -9.29 3.15
C ARG A 79 -17.36 -10.32 2.29
N GLU A 80 -18.69 -10.28 2.26
CA GLU A 80 -19.50 -11.21 1.48
C GLU A 80 -19.39 -10.96 -0.03
N ARG A 81 -19.30 -9.70 -0.44
CA ARG A 81 -19.31 -9.27 -1.84
C ARG A 81 -18.27 -8.17 -2.06
N PRO A 82 -16.97 -8.51 -2.02
CA PRO A 82 -15.93 -7.54 -2.36
C PRO A 82 -16.00 -7.19 -3.85
N PRO A 83 -15.46 -6.02 -4.26
CA PRO A 83 -15.27 -5.72 -5.67
C PRO A 83 -14.47 -6.81 -6.38
N ASP A 84 -14.79 -7.07 -7.65
CA ASP A 84 -14.06 -8.05 -8.46
C ASP A 84 -12.55 -7.81 -8.44
N GLY A 85 -11.78 -8.86 -8.18
CA GLY A 85 -10.32 -8.78 -8.06
C GLY A 85 -9.82 -8.24 -6.71
N CYS A 86 -10.70 -8.03 -5.72
CA CYS A 86 -10.32 -7.68 -4.36
C CYS A 86 -10.66 -8.80 -3.36
N VAL A 87 -9.78 -9.02 -2.40
CA VAL A 87 -9.95 -10.00 -1.31
C VAL A 87 -9.87 -9.29 0.04
N PRO A 88 -10.88 -9.46 0.91
CA PRO A 88 -10.81 -8.98 2.29
C PRO A 88 -9.71 -9.70 3.08
N VAL A 89 -8.87 -8.93 3.75
CA VAL A 89 -7.78 -9.43 4.59
C VAL A 89 -7.78 -8.75 5.96
N ASP A 90 -7.37 -9.49 6.98
CA ASP A 90 -7.24 -8.99 8.35
C ASP A 90 -5.78 -8.59 8.61
N TRP A 91 -5.52 -7.28 8.64
CA TRP A 91 -4.22 -6.71 9.00
C TRP A 91 -4.24 -6.11 10.41
N GLY A 92 -5.09 -6.62 11.31
CA GLY A 92 -5.45 -5.97 12.58
C GLY A 92 -6.49 -4.85 12.41
N CYS A 93 -6.90 -4.60 11.17
CA CYS A 93 -7.96 -3.71 10.73
C CYS A 93 -8.56 -4.27 9.44
N PHE A 94 -9.68 -3.69 8.99
CA PHE A 94 -10.26 -4.12 7.72
C PHE A 94 -9.45 -3.60 6.53
N ALA A 95 -8.98 -4.51 5.70
CA ALA A 95 -8.28 -4.19 4.46
C ALA A 95 -8.77 -5.04 3.28
N LEU A 96 -8.51 -4.55 2.08
CA LEU A 96 -8.65 -5.26 0.82
C LEU A 96 -7.29 -5.36 0.14
N GLU A 97 -6.93 -6.55 -0.32
CA GLU A 97 -5.86 -6.74 -1.32
C GLU A 97 -6.51 -6.83 -2.70
N CYS A 98 -6.09 -5.96 -3.62
CA CYS A 98 -6.75 -5.79 -4.91
C CYS A 98 -5.78 -5.96 -6.08
N GLU A 99 -6.26 -6.62 -7.12
CA GLU A 99 -5.69 -6.62 -8.47
C GLU A 99 -6.75 -6.12 -9.45
N ARG A 100 -6.63 -4.86 -9.87
CA ARG A 100 -7.69 -4.18 -10.63
C ARG A 100 -7.19 -3.60 -11.94
N PRO A 101 -8.01 -3.63 -13.00
CA PRO A 101 -7.68 -2.95 -14.23
C PRO A 101 -7.71 -1.43 -14.04
N GLY A 102 -6.85 -0.71 -14.74
CA GLY A 102 -6.85 0.75 -14.77
C GLY A 102 -5.81 1.31 -15.72
N LYS A 103 -6.02 2.54 -16.20
CA LYS A 103 -5.02 3.21 -17.05
C LYS A 103 -3.72 3.45 -16.28
N THR A 104 -3.84 3.70 -14.98
CA THR A 104 -2.74 3.88 -14.03
C THR A 104 -3.13 3.28 -12.68
N LEU A 105 -2.15 3.16 -11.77
CA LEU A 105 -2.43 2.74 -10.39
C LEU A 105 -3.45 3.66 -9.71
N LEU A 106 -3.30 4.98 -9.82
CA LEU A 106 -4.25 5.95 -9.24
C LEU A 106 -5.66 5.81 -9.82
N ASP A 107 -5.78 5.46 -11.11
CA ASP A 107 -7.05 5.22 -11.77
C ASP A 107 -7.74 3.95 -11.23
N ALA A 108 -6.98 2.87 -11.04
CA ALA A 108 -7.48 1.62 -10.45
C ALA A 108 -7.89 1.80 -8.97
N VAL A 109 -7.09 2.53 -8.19
CA VAL A 109 -7.40 2.90 -6.80
C VAL A 109 -8.67 3.75 -6.74
N ALA A 110 -8.73 4.85 -7.50
CA ALA A 110 -9.90 5.75 -7.50
C ALA A 110 -11.18 5.02 -7.94
N GLY A 111 -11.11 4.16 -8.95
CA GLY A 111 -12.23 3.33 -9.38
C GLY A 111 -12.73 2.40 -8.28
N THR A 112 -11.81 1.79 -7.54
CA THR A 112 -12.13 0.86 -6.44
C THR A 112 -12.70 1.58 -5.22
N VAL A 113 -12.10 2.68 -4.78
CA VAL A 113 -12.63 3.50 -3.68
C VAL A 113 -14.04 4.00 -4.02
N ALA A 114 -14.24 4.52 -5.23
CA ALA A 114 -15.56 4.99 -5.66
C ALA A 114 -16.59 3.85 -5.75
N GLN A 115 -16.18 2.64 -6.16
CA GLN A 115 -17.04 1.47 -6.16
C GLN A 115 -17.45 1.09 -4.73
N VAL A 116 -16.48 0.92 -3.83
CA VAL A 116 -16.74 0.57 -2.42
C VAL A 116 -17.66 1.58 -1.77
N ARG A 117 -17.44 2.88 -2.00
CA ARG A 117 -18.32 3.95 -1.50
C ARG A 117 -19.75 3.83 -2.00
N ARG A 118 -19.94 3.62 -3.31
CA ARG A 118 -21.28 3.52 -3.91
C ARG A 118 -22.03 2.26 -3.49
N GLU A 119 -21.34 1.13 -3.42
CA GLU A 119 -21.97 -0.19 -3.21
C GLU A 119 -22.09 -0.57 -1.73
N HIS A 120 -21.17 -0.06 -0.89
CA HIS A 120 -21.07 -0.43 0.53
C HIS A 120 -21.14 0.75 1.50
N GLY A 121 -21.13 2.00 1.02
CA GLY A 121 -21.19 3.18 1.88
C GLY A 121 -19.92 3.43 2.72
N LEU A 122 -18.80 2.80 2.35
CA LEU A 122 -17.52 2.90 3.05
C LEU A 122 -16.48 3.60 2.19
N VAL A 123 -15.58 4.35 2.82
CA VAL A 123 -14.44 5.00 2.14
C VAL A 123 -13.16 4.42 2.71
N LEU A 124 -12.53 3.50 1.98
CA LEU A 124 -11.20 3.01 2.34
C LEU A 124 -10.20 4.16 2.14
N ASN A 125 -9.61 4.62 3.23
CA ASN A 125 -8.97 5.93 3.36
C ASN A 125 -7.43 5.85 3.39
N SER A 126 -6.86 4.65 3.27
CA SER A 126 -5.42 4.43 3.26
C SER A 126 -5.02 3.30 2.29
N LEU A 127 -3.75 3.33 1.86
CA LEU A 127 -3.12 2.25 1.08
C LEU A 127 -2.26 1.33 1.97
N GLY A 128 -2.42 1.39 3.31
CA GLY A 128 -1.63 0.59 4.25
C GLY A 128 -0.23 1.15 4.52
N VAL A 129 -0.08 2.48 4.47
CA VAL A 129 1.15 3.14 4.92
C VAL A 129 1.29 2.94 6.43
N GLU A 130 2.48 2.64 6.93
CA GLU A 130 2.69 2.36 8.36
C GLU A 130 2.51 3.63 9.22
N LYS A 131 1.81 3.47 10.36
CA LYS A 131 1.64 4.46 11.45
C LYS A 131 0.95 5.82 11.17
N PRO A 132 -0.08 5.92 10.32
CA PRO A 132 -0.79 7.17 10.08
C PRO A 132 -1.47 7.77 11.31
N GLN A 133 -1.77 6.96 12.34
CA GLN A 133 -2.30 7.45 13.62
C GLN A 133 -1.37 8.44 14.34
N GLU A 134 -0.06 8.38 14.10
CA GLU A 134 0.91 9.31 14.71
C GLU A 134 0.78 10.74 14.15
N TRP A 135 -0.02 10.90 13.10
CA TRP A 135 -0.22 12.15 12.37
C TRP A 135 -1.64 12.71 12.57
N LEU A 136 -2.45 12.08 13.41
CA LEU A 136 -3.82 12.50 13.69
C LEU A 136 -3.90 13.54 14.81
N GLY A 137 -4.84 14.45 14.66
CA GLY A 137 -5.31 15.36 15.71
C GLY A 137 -6.66 15.96 15.29
N ASP A 138 -7.33 16.59 16.25
CA ASP A 138 -8.72 17.05 16.13
C ASP A 138 -8.86 18.57 15.90
N ASP A 139 -7.76 19.31 15.99
CA ASP A 139 -7.76 20.76 15.77
C ASP A 139 -7.65 21.13 14.29
N ARG A 140 -8.76 21.65 13.75
CA ARG A 140 -8.91 22.12 12.37
C ARG A 140 -7.93 23.21 11.98
N ASP A 141 -7.47 24.02 12.94
CA ASP A 141 -6.55 25.13 12.68
C ASP A 141 -5.19 24.94 13.41
N GLY A 142 -4.95 23.72 13.92
CA GLY A 142 -3.77 23.35 14.70
C GLY A 142 -2.76 22.49 13.93
N CYS A 143 -1.94 21.74 14.69
CA CYS A 143 -0.88 20.89 14.14
C CYS A 143 -1.40 19.85 13.15
N ALA A 144 -2.57 19.25 13.41
CA ALA A 144 -3.20 18.27 12.53
C ALA A 144 -3.49 18.84 11.13
N ALA A 145 -3.96 20.09 11.06
CA ALA A 145 -4.22 20.77 9.80
C ALA A 145 -2.95 21.09 9.02
N VAL A 146 -1.88 21.49 9.72
CA VAL A 146 -0.55 21.69 9.12
C VAL A 146 -0.03 20.39 8.51
N ILE A 147 -0.19 19.27 9.21
CA ILE A 147 0.19 17.93 8.73
C ILE A 147 -0.64 17.55 7.49
N ALA A 148 -1.96 17.73 7.52
CA ALA A 148 -2.82 17.45 6.37
C ALA A 148 -2.41 18.26 5.13
N ALA A 149 -2.15 19.56 5.28
CA ALA A 149 -1.64 20.41 4.21
C ALA A 149 -0.26 19.95 3.70
N HIS A 150 0.64 19.57 4.60
CA HIS A 150 1.97 19.06 4.26
C HIS A 150 1.89 17.77 3.44
N LEU A 151 1.03 16.81 3.84
CA LEU A 151 0.83 15.55 3.13
C LEU A 151 0.28 15.79 1.71
N LEU A 152 -0.66 16.71 1.54
CA LEU A 152 -1.19 17.08 0.22
C LEU A 152 -0.10 17.69 -0.68
N LEU A 153 0.74 18.57 -0.14
CA LEU A 153 1.86 19.17 -0.89
C LEU A 153 2.91 18.12 -1.29
N MET A 154 3.32 17.26 -0.36
CA MET A 154 4.26 16.18 -0.62
C MET A 154 3.71 15.17 -1.63
N GLY A 155 2.44 14.76 -1.46
CA GLY A 155 1.74 13.86 -2.36
C GLY A 155 1.68 14.43 -3.78
N THR A 156 1.31 15.71 -3.91
CA THR A 156 1.25 16.40 -5.21
C THR A 156 2.62 16.49 -5.87
N HIS A 157 3.67 16.82 -5.11
CA HIS A 157 5.04 16.88 -5.63
C HIS A 157 5.52 15.51 -6.12
N ARG A 158 5.33 14.45 -5.33
CA ARG A 158 5.68 13.08 -5.72
C ARG A 158 4.89 12.60 -6.93
N ALA A 159 3.60 12.90 -6.98
CA ALA A 159 2.75 12.56 -8.11
C ALA A 159 3.27 13.17 -9.42
N ARG A 160 3.69 14.45 -9.38
CA ARG A 160 4.34 15.10 -10.52
C ARG A 160 5.64 14.39 -10.94
N LEU A 161 6.49 14.01 -9.99
CA LEU A 161 7.74 13.30 -10.30
C LEU A 161 7.49 11.93 -10.95
N LEU A 162 6.37 11.29 -10.62
CA LEU A 162 5.92 10.02 -11.18
C LEU A 162 5.12 10.19 -12.49
N GLY A 163 4.93 11.41 -12.98
CA GLY A 163 4.22 11.70 -14.22
C GLY A 163 2.69 11.75 -14.12
N TYR A 164 2.13 11.71 -12.91
CA TYR A 164 0.69 11.90 -12.70
C TYR A 164 0.28 13.36 -12.90
N GLY A 165 -0.86 13.56 -13.56
CA GLY A 165 -1.43 14.88 -13.79
C GLY A 165 -2.41 15.30 -12.68
N ARG A 166 -2.77 16.58 -12.68
CA ARG A 166 -3.83 17.12 -11.81
C ARG A 166 -5.13 16.32 -11.90
N LYS A 167 -5.53 15.88 -13.10
CA LYS A 167 -6.76 15.11 -13.31
C LYS A 167 -6.75 13.74 -12.63
N ASP A 168 -5.57 13.14 -12.44
CA ASP A 168 -5.46 11.85 -11.76
C ASP A 168 -5.60 12.03 -10.25
N LEU A 169 -4.99 13.09 -9.70
CA LEU A 169 -5.13 13.48 -8.30
C LEU A 169 -6.56 13.88 -7.93
N VAL A 170 -7.19 14.72 -8.75
CA VAL A 170 -8.58 15.15 -8.53
C VAL A 170 -9.53 13.96 -8.60
N ARG A 171 -9.35 13.02 -9.54
CA ARG A 171 -10.18 11.81 -9.58
C ARG A 171 -10.05 10.94 -8.33
N LEU A 172 -8.84 10.84 -7.77
CA LEU A 172 -8.65 10.15 -6.50
C LEU A 172 -9.37 10.89 -5.36
N LEU A 173 -9.27 12.22 -5.29
CA LEU A 173 -10.00 13.02 -4.30
C LEU A 173 -11.52 12.87 -4.46
N ASP A 174 -12.05 13.00 -5.68
CA ASP A 174 -13.48 12.83 -5.97
C ASP A 174 -13.99 11.43 -5.60
N SER A 175 -13.11 10.42 -5.64
CA SER A 175 -13.43 9.04 -5.25
C SER A 175 -13.64 8.85 -3.74
N THR A 176 -13.13 9.75 -2.90
CA THR A 176 -13.39 9.71 -1.44
C THR A 176 -14.76 10.29 -1.10
N GLY A 177 -15.24 11.25 -1.89
CA GLY A 177 -16.56 11.87 -1.70
C GLY A 177 -16.58 12.93 -0.60
N ILE A 178 -15.41 13.48 -0.27
CA ILE A 178 -15.27 14.67 0.58
C ILE A 178 -15.77 15.89 -0.22
N GLU A 179 -16.68 16.66 0.38
CA GLU A 179 -17.24 17.92 -0.15
C GLU A 179 -16.77 19.13 0.66
#